data_AF-Q0ZNN7-F1
#
_entry.id   AF-Q0ZNN7-F1
#
_cell.length_a   1.000
_cell.length_b   1.000
_cell.length_c   1.000
_cell.angle_alpha   90.00
_cell.angle_beta   90.00
_cell.angle_gamma   90.00
#
_symmetry.space_group_name_H-M   'P 1'
#
loop_
_entity.id
_entity.type
_entity.pdbx_description
1 polymer ?
#
loop_
_entity_poly.entity_id
_entity_poly.type
_entity_poly.pdbx_seq_one_letter_code
_entity_poly.pdbx_strand_id
1 'polypeptide(L)'
;MMPSSEKVLRLSWELPLEEKAYEEIGRVMVHIIPLLEKVEIADSEGAILKVKVIDSDVEDLKELRSTLYYIDLWFEGEEDPEQIRREREDRLRERLQREKKYASIEREAEEE
;
A
#
# COMPACT_ATOMS: atom_id res chain seq x y z
N MET A 1 -11.44 20.62 -17.97
CA MET A 1 -10.23 19.97 -17.43
C MET A 1 -10.21 20.24 -15.94
N MET A 2 -10.17 19.19 -15.12
CA MET A 2 -9.90 19.39 -13.69
C MET A 2 -8.46 19.89 -13.52
N PRO A 3 -8.19 20.82 -12.58
CA PRO A 3 -6.83 21.29 -12.36
C PRO A 3 -5.98 20.14 -11.81
N SER A 4 -4.83 19.91 -12.43
CA SER A 4 -3.81 19.00 -11.89
C SER A 4 -2.98 19.72 -10.84
N SER A 5 -2.57 19.00 -9.80
CA SER A 5 -1.65 19.47 -8.75
C SER A 5 -0.41 18.58 -8.68
N GLU A 6 0.72 19.16 -8.31
CA GLU A 6 1.94 18.42 -7.98
C GLU A 6 1.88 18.00 -6.51
N LYS A 7 2.12 16.73 -6.23
CA LYS A 7 2.17 16.18 -4.87
C LYS A 7 3.39 15.29 -4.69
N VAL A 8 3.79 15.09 -3.43
CA VAL A 8 4.82 14.13 -3.05
C VAL A 8 4.14 12.88 -2.51
N LEU A 9 4.40 11.75 -3.15
CA LEU A 9 3.85 10.44 -2.82
C LEU A 9 4.97 9.57 -2.25
N ARG A 10 4.73 8.97 -1.09
CA ARG A 10 5.69 8.09 -0.41
C ARG A 10 5.20 6.65 -0.44
N LEU A 11 6.13 5.75 -0.73
CA LEU A 11 6.00 4.32 -0.54
C LEU A 11 7.00 3.88 0.51
N SER A 12 6.58 3.00 1.41
CA SER A 12 7.47 2.40 2.41
C SER A 12 7.11 0.94 2.59
N TRP A 13 8.11 0.10 2.85
CA TRP A 13 7.94 -1.31 3.16
C TRP A 13 9.02 -1.79 4.12
N GLU A 14 8.76 -2.92 4.78
CA GLU A 14 9.69 -3.49 5.74
C GLU A 14 10.65 -4.50 5.09
N LEU A 15 11.80 -4.70 5.73
CA LEU A 15 12.78 -5.71 5.34
C LEU A 15 12.74 -6.90 6.33
N PRO A 16 12.97 -8.13 5.85
CA PRO A 16 13.26 -8.51 4.47
C PRO A 16 12.04 -8.40 3.56
N LEU A 17 12.27 -8.06 2.29
CA LEU A 17 11.18 -7.90 1.32
C LEU A 17 10.63 -9.26 0.88
N GLU A 18 9.42 -9.58 1.33
CA GLU A 18 8.72 -10.83 0.98
C GLU A 18 8.04 -10.73 -0.41
N GLU A 19 7.78 -11.89 -1.03
CA GLU A 19 7.12 -11.97 -2.36
C GLU A 19 5.81 -11.17 -2.41
N LYS A 20 4.98 -11.23 -1.36
CA LYS A 20 3.72 -10.48 -1.29
C LYS A 20 3.90 -8.96 -1.29
N ALA A 21 5.00 -8.47 -0.71
CA ALA A 21 5.33 -7.06 -0.75
C ALA A 21 5.77 -6.63 -2.16
N TYR A 22 6.51 -7.48 -2.88
CA TYR A 22 6.83 -7.23 -4.30
C TYR A 22 5.57 -7.15 -5.17
N GLU A 23 4.59 -8.02 -4.96
CA GLU A 23 3.31 -7.98 -5.68
C GLU A 23 2.57 -6.67 -5.45
N GLU A 24 2.50 -6.21 -4.19
CA GLU A 24 1.86 -4.94 -3.84
C GLU A 24 2.60 -3.74 -4.43
N ILE A 25 3.94 -3.73 -4.38
CA ILE A 25 4.75 -2.70 -5.04
C ILE A 25 4.42 -2.67 -6.53
N GLY A 26 4.45 -3.82 -7.20
CA GLY A 26 4.13 -3.92 -8.63
C GLY A 26 2.75 -3.37 -8.95
N ARG A 27 1.74 -3.73 -8.14
CA ARG A 27 0.38 -3.21 -8.28
C ARG A 27 0.34 -1.70 -8.13
N VAL A 28 0.97 -1.14 -7.11
CA VAL A 28 1.01 0.32 -6.88
C VAL A 28 1.73 1.03 -8.03
N MET A 29 2.83 0.49 -8.53
CA MET A 29 3.59 1.08 -9.63
C MET A 29 2.77 1.21 -10.92
N VAL A 30 1.85 0.29 -11.22
CA VAL A 30 0.95 0.40 -12.38
C VAL A 30 0.10 1.68 -12.31
N HIS A 31 -0.33 2.08 -11.12
CA HIS A 31 -1.10 3.32 -10.92
C HIS A 31 -0.22 4.57 -10.90
N ILE A 32 0.98 4.47 -10.36
CA ILE A 32 1.86 5.64 -10.16
C ILE A 32 2.63 6.02 -11.42
N ILE A 33 3.12 5.05 -12.21
CA ILE A 33 3.97 5.33 -13.38
C ILE A 33 3.37 6.37 -14.34
N PRO A 34 2.07 6.32 -14.69
CA PRO A 34 1.45 7.33 -15.55
C PRO A 34 1.42 8.76 -14.95
N LEU A 35 1.47 8.86 -13.62
CA LEU A 35 1.38 10.09 -12.85
C LEU A 35 2.77 10.64 -12.48
N LEU A 36 3.83 9.85 -12.66
CA LEU A 36 5.17 10.13 -12.17
C LEU A 36 5.85 11.23 -12.97
N GLU A 37 6.28 12.29 -12.27
CA GLU A 37 7.13 13.33 -12.85
C GLU A 37 8.60 13.12 -12.51
N LYS A 38 8.90 12.74 -11.26
CA LYS A 38 10.28 12.58 -10.80
C LYS A 38 10.37 11.60 -9.63
N VAL A 39 11.41 10.76 -9.64
CA VAL A 39 11.84 9.99 -8.46
C VAL A 39 12.84 10.83 -7.67
N GLU A 40 12.57 11.09 -6.40
CA GLU A 40 13.52 11.82 -5.52
C GLU A 40 14.44 10.86 -4.77
N ILE A 41 13.88 9.79 -4.22
CA ILE A 41 14.60 8.72 -3.52
C ILE A 41 13.95 7.39 -3.90
N ALA A 42 14.75 6.36 -4.12
CA ALA A 42 14.32 4.98 -4.20
C ALA A 42 15.44 4.08 -3.65
N ASP A 43 15.17 3.35 -2.59
CA ASP A 43 16.13 2.49 -1.91
C ASP A 43 15.48 1.18 -1.45
N SER A 44 16.14 0.47 -0.53
CA SER A 44 15.65 -0.82 -0.03
C SER A 44 14.45 -0.73 0.90
N GLU A 45 14.11 0.45 1.41
CA GLU A 45 13.03 0.66 2.39
C GLU A 45 11.82 1.37 1.78
N GLY A 46 11.98 2.03 0.64
CA GLY A 46 10.86 2.72 0.01
C GLY A 46 11.23 3.60 -1.19
N ALA A 47 10.30 4.51 -1.49
CA ALA A 47 10.49 5.53 -2.50
C ALA A 47 9.75 6.84 -2.15
N ILE A 48 10.34 7.96 -2.58
CA ILE A 48 9.74 9.29 -2.54
C ILE A 48 9.62 9.78 -3.97
N LEU A 49 8.39 10.06 -4.39
CA LEU A 49 8.03 10.33 -5.77
C LEU A 49 7.30 11.67 -5.87
N LYS A 50 7.62 12.46 -6.90
CA LYS A 50 6.80 13.61 -7.31
C LYS A 50 5.85 13.17 -8.40
N VAL A 51 4.56 13.39 -8.16
CA VAL A 51 3.48 12.97 -9.05
C VAL A 51 2.60 14.15 -9.41
N LYS A 52 2.06 14.13 -10.62
CA LYS A 52 1.06 15.09 -11.09
C LYS A 52 -0.29 14.42 -11.12
N VAL A 53 -1.20 14.87 -10.26
CA VAL A 53 -2.47 14.22 -9.98
C VAL A 53 -3.63 15.19 -10.07
N ILE A 54 -4.79 14.68 -10.50
CA ILE A 54 -6.09 15.31 -10.27
C ILE A 54 -6.78 14.67 -9.06
N ASP A 55 -7.87 15.28 -8.59
CA ASP A 55 -8.58 14.81 -7.38
C ASP A 55 -9.01 13.33 -7.49
N SER A 56 -9.41 12.84 -8.67
CA SER A 56 -9.76 11.43 -8.85
C SER A 56 -8.57 10.50 -8.66
N ASP A 57 -7.36 10.88 -9.09
CA ASP A 57 -6.17 10.04 -8.91
C ASP A 57 -5.80 9.91 -7.43
N VAL A 58 -6.02 10.99 -6.66
CA VAL A 58 -5.80 11.00 -5.20
C VAL A 58 -6.74 10.02 -4.52
N GLU A 59 -8.03 10.04 -4.88
CA GLU A 59 -9.01 9.13 -4.31
C GLU A 59 -8.75 7.67 -4.75
N ASP A 60 -8.42 7.43 -6.02
CA ASP A 60 -8.06 6.10 -6.52
C ASP A 60 -6.85 5.51 -5.76
N LEU A 61 -5.84 6.32 -5.46
CA LEU A 61 -4.66 5.89 -4.69
C LEU A 61 -4.98 5.64 -3.21
N LYS A 62 -5.89 6.41 -2.61
CA LYS A 62 -6.38 6.15 -1.24
C LYS A 62 -7.22 4.87 -1.17
N GLU A 63 -8.06 4.63 -2.17
CA GLU A 63 -8.82 3.39 -2.30
C GLU A 63 -7.88 2.20 -2.48
N LEU A 64 -6.88 2.32 -3.35
CA LEU A 64 -5.83 1.31 -3.53
C LEU A 64 -5.15 0.99 -2.21
N ARG A 65 -4.74 2.00 -1.43
CA ARG A 65 -4.12 1.82 -0.12
C ARG A 65 -4.92 0.97 0.84
N SER A 66 -6.25 1.09 0.83
CA SER A 66 -7.13 0.30 1.71
C SER A 66 -7.02 -1.22 1.48
N THR A 67 -6.42 -1.62 0.36
CA THR A 67 -6.22 -3.01 -0.04
C THR A 67 -4.78 -3.50 0.12
N LEU A 68 -3.86 -2.64 0.58
CA LEU A 68 -2.45 -2.97 0.80
C LEU A 68 -2.24 -3.46 2.24
N TYR A 69 -1.45 -4.52 2.39
CA TYR A 69 -1.17 -5.20 3.65
C TYR A 69 0.32 -5.16 4.03
N TYR A 70 1.20 -5.02 3.05
CA TYR A 70 2.65 -5.17 3.21
C TYR A 70 3.42 -3.88 2.92
N ILE A 71 2.80 -2.93 2.23
CA ILE A 71 3.39 -1.63 1.95
C ILE A 71 2.50 -0.49 2.44
N ASP A 72 3.15 0.60 2.84
CA ASP A 72 2.52 1.86 3.20
C ASP A 72 2.62 2.83 2.01
N LEU A 73 1.53 3.56 1.74
CA LEU A 73 1.40 4.52 0.65
C LEU A 73 0.69 5.78 1.16
N TRP A 74 1.26 6.97 0.99
CA TRP A 74 0.60 8.20 1.45
C TRP A 74 1.14 9.46 0.77
N PHE A 75 0.33 10.52 0.77
CA PHE A 75 0.76 11.84 0.32
C PHE A 75 1.42 12.64 1.46
N GLU A 76 2.65 13.09 1.23
CA GLU A 76 3.43 13.83 2.22
C GLU A 76 2.82 15.22 2.51
N GLY A 77 2.66 15.54 3.79
CA GLY A 77 2.04 16.79 4.24
C GLY A 77 0.51 16.78 4.32
N GLU A 78 -0.14 15.71 3.83
CA GLU A 78 -1.60 15.54 3.89
C GLU A 78 -2.03 14.46 4.88
N GLU A 79 -1.20 13.44 5.09
CA GLU A 79 -1.56 12.23 5.84
C GLU A 79 -0.49 11.88 6.89
N ASP A 80 -0.93 11.34 8.03
CA ASP A 80 -0.04 10.92 9.13
C ASP A 80 0.52 9.50 8.85
N PRO A 81 1.83 9.34 8.61
CA PRO A 81 2.42 8.04 8.30
C PRO A 81 2.23 7.02 9.43
N GLU A 82 2.20 7.44 10.70
CA GLU A 82 1.99 6.53 11.83
C GLU A 82 0.54 6.04 11.89
N GLN A 83 -0.42 6.85 11.43
CA GLN A 83 -1.79 6.39 11.27
C GLN A 83 -1.89 5.36 10.14
N ILE A 84 -1.29 5.65 8.98
CA ILE A 84 -1.29 4.74 7.81
C ILE A 84 -0.69 3.37 8.17
N ARG A 85 0.45 3.37 8.86
CA ARG A 85 1.10 2.13 9.30
C ARG A 85 0.20 1.32 10.23
N ARG A 86 -0.42 1.98 11.23
CA ARG A 86 -1.35 1.33 12.15
C ARG A 86 -2.55 0.71 11.43
N GLU A 87 -3.15 1.44 10.50
CA GLU A 87 -4.27 0.93 9.70
C GLU A 87 -3.86 -0.31 8.87
N ARG A 88 -2.67 -0.32 8.29
CA ARG A 88 -2.13 -1.49 7.57
C ARG A 88 -1.90 -2.68 8.50
N GLU A 89 -1.24 -2.46 9.64
CA GLU A 89 -0.96 -3.51 10.62
C GLU A 89 -2.25 -4.16 11.14
N ASP A 90 -3.28 -3.35 11.40
CA ASP A 90 -4.59 -3.84 11.83
C ASP A 90 -5.28 -4.66 10.73
N ARG A 91 -5.27 -4.18 9.46
CA ARG A 91 -5.78 -4.95 8.32
C ARG A 91 -5.08 -6.29 8.16
N LEU A 92 -3.75 -6.31 8.26
CA LEU A 92 -2.97 -7.55 8.14
C LEU A 92 -3.28 -8.50 9.30
N ARG A 93 -3.38 -7.99 10.53
CA ARG A 93 -3.73 -8.80 11.71
C ARG A 93 -5.08 -9.48 11.55
N GLU A 94 -6.10 -8.73 11.13
CA GLU A 94 -7.44 -9.27 10.90
C GLU A 94 -7.45 -10.38 9.84
N ARG A 95 -6.73 -10.17 8.73
CA ARG A 95 -6.59 -11.17 7.66
C ARG A 95 -5.97 -12.46 8.19
N LEU A 96 -4.84 -12.36 8.88
CA LEU A 96 -4.13 -13.53 9.42
C LEU A 96 -4.96 -14.28 10.47
N GLN A 97 -5.75 -13.58 11.29
CA GLN A 97 -6.67 -14.21 12.23
C GLN A 97 -7.77 -15.01 11.52
N ARG A 98 -8.33 -14.47 10.44
CA ARG A 98 -9.32 -15.18 9.61
C ARG A 98 -8.72 -16.41 8.98
N GLU A 99 -7.56 -16.30 8.33
CA GLU A 99 -6.86 -17.43 7.69
C GLU A 99 -6.59 -18.56 8.69
N LYS A 100 -6.12 -18.24 9.90
CA LYS A 100 -5.92 -19.23 10.97
C LYS A 100 -7.21 -19.94 11.40
N LYS A 101 -8.32 -19.19 11.50
CA LYS A 101 -9.63 -19.75 11.87
C LYS A 101 -10.16 -20.71 10.79
N TYR A 102 -10.00 -20.39 9.51
CA TYR A 102 -10.41 -21.30 8.43
C TYR A 102 -9.57 -22.57 8.42
N ALA A 103 -8.24 -22.44 8.57
CA ALA A 103 -7.34 -23.59 8.62
C ALA A 103 -7.61 -24.54 9.81
N SER A 104 -8.09 -24.02 10.96
CA SER A 104 -8.48 -24.89 12.08
C SER A 104 -9.76 -25.67 11.79
N ILE A 105 -10.74 -25.06 11.13
CA ILE A 105 -12.01 -25.71 10.77
C ILE A 105 -11.77 -26.82 9.74
N GLU A 106 -10.92 -26.58 8.74
CA GLU A 106 -10.59 -27.60 7.72
C GLU A 106 -9.93 -28.83 8.34
N ARG A 107 -9.04 -28.65 9.32
CA ARG A 107 -8.39 -29.76 10.03
C ARG A 107 -9.37 -30.58 10.86
N GLU A 108 -10.29 -29.92 11.55
CA GLU A 108 -11.34 -30.61 12.33
C GLU A 108 -12.26 -31.44 11.40
N ALA A 109 -12.53 -30.96 10.19
CA ALA A 109 -13.35 -31.68 9.21
C ALA A 109 -12.62 -32.85 8.51
N GLU A 110 -11.29 -32.85 8.46
CA GLU A 110 -10.48 -33.97 7.93
C GLU A 110 -10.25 -35.08 8.98
N GLU A 111 -10.44 -34.78 10.26
CA GLU A 111 -10.27 -35.72 11.38
C GLU A 111 -11.58 -36.45 11.78
N GLU A 112 -12.73 -36.10 11.20
CA GLU A 112 -14.05 -36.77 11.34
C GLU A 112 -14.37 -37.75 10.20
#